data_AF-X1FDG9-F1
#
_entry.id   AF-X1FDG9-F1
#
_cell.length_a   1.000
_cell.length_b   1.000
_cell.length_c   1.000
_cell.angle_alpha   90.00
_cell.angle_beta   90.00
_cell.angle_gamma   90.00
#
_symmetry.space_group_name_H-M   'P 1'
#
loop_
_entity.id
_entity.type
_entity.pdbx_description
1 polymer ?
#
loop_
_entity_poly.entity_id
_entity_poly.type
_entity_poly.pdbx_seq_one_letter_code
_entity_poly.pdbx_strand_id
1 'polypeptide(L)'
;MTLALAHNGNILNAKLLRDELHVDGYSFHTSSDSEVIANLILASPGKSWEERIRHAMYRLQGAYSLVIMTQNKLIGVRDPMGVRPLCLGTVDNGWVIASESCALDHIGAQFTKEIKPGEIVVINADGVKSFKGKNDKKALCIFEYIYFARPDSIIQGKLLYPARQAMGEILAQEYP
;
A
#
# COMPACT_ATOMS: atom_id res chain seq x y z
N MET A 1 17.42 15.10 -3.31
CA MET A 1 16.83 13.76 -3.53
C MET A 1 15.34 13.98 -3.62
N THR A 2 14.71 13.67 -4.75
CA THR A 2 13.29 14.02 -5.00
C THR A 2 12.47 12.75 -5.08
N LEU A 3 11.32 12.73 -4.41
CA LEU A 3 10.32 11.67 -4.48
C LEU A 3 8.93 12.28 -4.55
N ALA A 4 8.01 11.56 -5.19
CA ALA A 4 6.56 11.76 -5.07
C ALA A 4 5.97 10.56 -4.33
N LEU A 5 4.99 10.80 -3.47
CA LEU A 5 4.39 9.77 -2.63
C LEU A 5 2.86 9.92 -2.59
N ALA A 6 2.17 8.83 -2.88
CA ALA A 6 0.75 8.66 -2.63
C ALA A 6 0.55 7.62 -1.52
N HIS A 7 -0.43 7.86 -0.65
CA HIS A 7 -0.69 7.07 0.54
C HIS A 7 -2.18 6.79 0.68
N ASN A 8 -2.52 5.53 0.93
CA ASN A 8 -3.83 5.10 1.39
C ASN A 8 -3.66 4.42 2.75
N GLY A 9 -4.22 5.00 3.81
CA GLY A 9 -4.01 4.51 5.17
C GLY A 9 -4.06 5.61 6.22
N ASN A 10 -3.59 5.29 7.41
CA ASN A 10 -3.48 6.20 8.54
C ASN A 10 -2.31 5.79 9.44
N ILE A 11 -1.45 6.74 9.79
CA ILE A 11 -0.27 6.54 10.64
C ILE A 11 -0.58 7.04 12.05
N LEU A 12 -0.70 6.11 12.99
CA LEU A 12 -1.10 6.38 14.38
C LEU A 12 -0.08 7.23 15.13
N ASN A 13 1.21 7.04 14.85
CA ASN A 13 2.30 7.79 15.47
C ASN A 13 2.81 8.94 14.60
N ALA A 14 2.03 9.44 13.64
CA ALA A 14 2.45 10.51 12.73
C ALA A 14 2.90 11.77 13.46
N LYS A 15 2.18 12.17 14.51
CA LYS A 15 2.53 13.37 15.30
C LYS A 15 3.91 13.22 15.96
N LEU A 16 4.17 12.08 16.59
CA LEU A 16 5.45 11.81 17.25
C LEU A 16 6.60 11.87 16.24
N LEU A 17 6.44 11.19 15.10
CA LEU A 17 7.45 11.17 14.04
C LEU A 17 7.66 12.57 13.43
N ARG A 18 6.61 13.36 13.29
CA ARG A 18 6.69 14.74 12.83
C ARG A 18 7.49 15.61 13.80
N ASP A 19 7.20 15.51 15.10
CA ASP A 19 7.90 16.28 16.13
C ASP A 19 9.40 15.92 16.16
N GLU A 20 9.74 14.63 16.08
CA GLU A 20 11.13 14.14 15.97
C GLU A 20 11.84 14.70 14.73
N LEU A 21 11.22 14.57 13.55
CA LEU A 21 11.78 15.09 12.29
C LEU A 21 11.92 16.61 12.31
N HIS A 22 11.03 17.33 13.01
CA HIS A 22 11.13 18.77 13.15
C HIS A 22 12.35 19.20 13.96
N VAL A 23 12.66 18.48 15.05
CA VAL A 23 13.89 18.68 15.83
C VAL A 23 15.13 18.41 14.98
N ASP A 24 15.07 17.42 14.08
CA ASP A 24 16.13 17.09 13.12
C ASP A 24 16.23 18.09 11.94
N GLY A 25 15.43 19.16 11.94
CA GLY A 25 15.50 20.25 10.96
C GLY A 25 14.59 20.09 9.73
N TYR A 26 13.70 19.09 9.72
CA TYR A 26 12.71 18.95 8.65
C TYR A 26 11.55 19.93 8.84
N SER A 27 11.17 20.59 7.75
CA SER A 27 10.00 21.46 7.70
C SER A 27 8.82 20.75 7.07
N PHE A 28 7.61 21.15 7.46
CA PHE A 28 6.37 20.56 6.99
C PHE A 28 5.41 21.66 6.53
N HIS A 29 4.78 21.46 5.38
CA HIS A 29 3.85 22.40 4.76
C HIS A 29 2.39 21.93 4.84
N THR A 30 2.16 20.66 5.18
CA THR A 30 0.84 20.06 5.30
C THR A 30 0.68 19.40 6.67
N SER A 31 -0.53 18.92 6.97
CA SER A 31 -0.82 18.05 8.12
C SER A 31 -0.92 16.57 7.71
N SER A 32 -0.56 16.21 6.46
CA SER A 32 -0.78 14.88 5.93
C SER A 32 0.25 13.87 6.47
N ASP A 33 -0.23 12.64 6.73
CA ASP A 33 0.64 11.49 7.01
C ASP A 33 1.64 11.26 5.86
N SER A 34 1.23 11.52 4.62
CA SER A 34 2.06 11.38 3.42
C SER A 34 3.36 12.16 3.53
N GLU A 35 3.31 13.40 4.03
CA GLU A 35 4.50 14.24 4.21
C GLU A 35 5.40 13.72 5.33
N VAL A 36 4.81 13.22 6.43
CA VAL A 36 5.56 12.55 7.51
C VAL A 36 6.27 11.30 7.01
N ILE A 37 5.58 10.46 6.24
CA ILE A 37 6.16 9.25 5.64
C ILE A 37 7.29 9.63 4.66
N ALA A 38 7.08 10.63 3.81
CA ALA A 38 8.07 11.09 2.85
C ALA A 38 9.36 11.58 3.54
N ASN A 39 9.22 12.47 4.52
CA ASN A 39 10.36 12.99 5.29
C ASN A 39 11.04 11.88 6.11
N LEU A 40 10.28 10.94 6.69
CA LEU A 40 10.84 9.79 7.40
C LEU A 40 11.69 8.89 6.48
N ILE A 41 11.24 8.63 5.24
CA ILE A 41 11.99 7.85 4.26
C ILE A 41 13.27 8.59 3.85
N LEU A 42 13.19 9.91 3.63
CA LEU A 42 14.34 10.74 3.28
C LEU A 42 15.38 10.79 4.42
N ALA A 43 14.92 10.85 5.67
CA ALA A 43 15.78 10.84 6.86
C ALA A 43 16.35 9.46 7.20
N SER A 44 15.71 8.38 6.73
CA SER A 44 16.10 7.02 7.09
C SER A 44 17.47 6.64 6.52
N PRO A 45 18.27 5.84 7.25
CA PRO A 45 19.56 5.34 6.76
C PRO A 45 19.35 4.34 5.62
N GLY A 46 20.36 4.20 4.76
CA GLY A 46 20.35 3.27 3.64
C GLY A 46 20.97 3.87 2.37
N LYS A 47 21.63 3.03 1.59
CA LYS A 47 22.21 3.38 0.28
C LYS A 47 21.17 3.33 -0.82
N SER A 48 20.15 2.51 -0.66
CA SER A 48 19.08 2.31 -1.63
C SER A 48 17.71 2.71 -1.10
N TRP A 49 16.75 2.89 -2.01
CA TRP A 49 15.39 3.28 -1.64
C TRP A 49 14.69 2.20 -0.82
N GLU A 50 14.86 0.93 -1.17
CA GLU A 50 14.28 -0.19 -0.42
C GLU A 50 14.84 -0.32 0.99
N GLU A 51 16.12 0.00 1.21
CA GLU A 51 16.70 0.03 2.57
C GLU A 51 16.08 1.14 3.40
N ARG A 52 16.01 2.36 2.85
CA ARG A 52 15.41 3.53 3.52
C ARG A 52 13.94 3.33 3.84
N ILE A 53 13.18 2.82 2.87
CA ILE A 53 11.76 2.48 3.04
C ILE A 53 11.63 1.41 4.13
N ARG A 54 12.45 0.35 4.11
CA ARG A 54 12.41 -0.69 5.13
C ARG A 54 12.70 -0.14 6.53
N HIS A 55 13.65 0.77 6.66
CA HIS A 55 13.91 1.47 7.93
C HIS A 55 12.71 2.31 8.38
N ALA A 56 12.10 3.08 7.48
CA ALA A 56 10.89 3.84 7.79
C ALA A 56 9.73 2.93 8.22
N MET A 57 9.53 1.80 7.54
CA MET A 57 8.48 0.83 7.85
C MET A 57 8.59 0.28 9.28
N TYR A 58 9.80 0.14 9.84
CA TYR A 58 9.98 -0.28 11.24
C TYR A 58 9.53 0.78 12.26
N ARG A 59 9.50 2.05 11.88
CA ARG A 59 9.09 3.17 12.75
C ARG A 59 7.62 3.53 12.58
N LEU A 60 7.03 3.28 11.41
CA LEU A 60 5.63 3.56 11.13
C LEU A 60 4.71 2.61 11.89
N GLN A 61 3.77 3.17 12.65
CA GLN A 61 2.69 2.42 13.31
C GLN A 61 1.37 2.78 12.66
N GLY A 62 0.62 1.78 12.18
CA GLY A 62 -0.67 1.98 11.54
C GLY A 62 -0.81 1.16 10.26
N ALA A 63 -1.73 1.60 9.41
CA ALA A 63 -2.08 0.95 8.15
C ALA A 63 -1.63 1.84 7.00
N TYR A 64 -1.00 1.26 5.97
CA TYR A 64 -0.59 2.03 4.79
C TYR A 64 -0.38 1.14 3.57
N SER A 65 -0.83 1.65 2.43
CA SER A 65 -0.37 1.25 1.10
C SER A 65 0.18 2.49 0.42
N LEU A 66 1.40 2.38 -0.11
CA LEU A 66 2.13 3.49 -0.70
C LEU A 66 2.45 3.20 -2.16
N VAL A 67 2.36 4.25 -2.96
CA VAL A 67 3.00 4.32 -4.28
C VAL A 67 3.99 5.46 -4.24
N ILE A 68 5.26 5.16 -4.49
CA ILE A 68 6.36 6.13 -4.45
C ILE A 68 7.00 6.17 -5.83
N MET A 69 7.20 7.37 -6.35
CA MET A 69 7.92 7.59 -7.60
C MET A 69 9.17 8.41 -7.36
N THR A 70 10.24 8.01 -8.02
CA THR A 70 11.53 8.71 -8.05
C THR A 70 11.91 8.92 -9.52
N GLN A 71 13.04 9.58 -9.79
CA GLN A 71 13.50 9.81 -11.17
C GLN A 71 13.58 8.54 -12.03
N ASN A 72 13.85 7.38 -11.44
CA ASN A 72 14.07 6.13 -12.19
C ASN A 72 13.38 4.90 -11.60
N LYS A 73 12.46 5.06 -10.64
CA LYS A 73 11.76 3.95 -10.01
C LYS A 73 10.30 4.28 -9.71
N LEU A 74 9.43 3.30 -9.92
CA LEU A 74 8.10 3.21 -9.34
C LEU A 74 8.13 2.14 -8.24
N ILE A 75 7.65 2.46 -7.05
CA ILE A 75 7.78 1.61 -5.87
C ILE A 75 6.41 1.44 -5.22
N GLY A 76 5.99 0.19 -5.02
CA GLY A 76 4.81 -0.16 -4.23
C GLY A 76 5.21 -0.67 -2.86
N VAL A 77 4.54 -0.22 -1.81
CA VAL A 77 4.81 -0.66 -0.42
C VAL A 77 3.50 -0.96 0.26
N ARG A 78 3.42 -2.11 0.95
CA ARG A 78 2.28 -2.47 1.78
C ARG A 78 2.73 -2.68 3.22
N ASP A 79 1.95 -2.18 4.18
CA ASP A 79 2.27 -2.29 5.61
C ASP A 79 2.45 -3.75 6.06
N PRO A 80 3.17 -4.01 7.17
CA PRO A 80 3.49 -5.36 7.63
C PRO A 80 2.29 -6.26 7.95
N MET A 81 1.08 -5.71 8.15
CA MET A 81 -0.15 -6.46 8.39
C MET A 81 -1.03 -6.55 7.14
N GLY A 82 -0.73 -5.78 6.09
CA GLY A 82 -1.47 -5.75 4.84
C GLY A 82 -2.88 -5.21 4.98
N VAL A 83 -3.07 -4.19 5.83
CA VAL A 83 -4.40 -3.70 6.21
C VAL A 83 -5.14 -3.10 5.02
N ARG A 84 -4.45 -2.26 4.24
CA ARG A 84 -4.98 -1.67 3.00
C ARG A 84 -4.58 -2.52 1.78
N PRO A 85 -5.45 -2.67 0.77
CA PRO A 85 -5.15 -3.45 -0.42
C PRO A 85 -4.20 -2.71 -1.36
N LEU A 86 -3.36 -3.48 -2.04
CA LEU A 86 -2.45 -3.00 -3.07
C LEU A 86 -2.12 -4.16 -4.02
N CYS A 87 -2.22 -3.92 -5.32
CA CYS A 87 -1.98 -4.91 -6.36
C CYS A 87 -1.09 -4.36 -7.47
N LEU A 88 -0.46 -5.28 -8.19
CA LEU A 88 0.40 -5.04 -9.33
C LEU A 88 -0.27 -5.62 -10.57
N GLY A 89 -0.30 -4.83 -11.64
CA GLY A 89 -0.69 -5.26 -12.97
C GLY A 89 0.32 -4.82 -14.02
N THR A 90 0.08 -5.25 -15.26
CA THR A 90 0.87 -4.90 -16.44
C THR A 90 -0.06 -4.45 -17.55
N VAL A 91 0.29 -3.37 -18.25
CA VAL A 91 -0.41 -2.88 -19.45
C VAL A 91 0.64 -2.58 -20.50
N ASP A 92 0.46 -3.10 -21.71
CA ASP A 92 1.47 -3.10 -22.76
C ASP A 92 2.81 -3.63 -22.22
N ASN A 93 3.86 -2.79 -22.25
CA ASN A 93 5.19 -3.07 -21.71
C ASN A 93 5.48 -2.35 -20.37
N GLY A 94 4.43 -1.80 -19.73
CA GLY A 94 4.50 -1.00 -18.52
C GLY A 94 3.88 -1.69 -17.31
N TRP A 95 4.21 -1.19 -16.12
CA TRP A 95 3.70 -1.69 -14.85
C TRP A 95 2.73 -0.70 -14.21
N VAL A 96 1.70 -1.24 -13.56
CA VAL A 96 0.66 -0.47 -12.89
C VAL A 96 0.52 -0.95 -11.45
N ILE A 97 0.44 -0.02 -10.50
CA ILE A 97 0.12 -0.31 -9.11
C ILE A 97 -1.19 0.36 -8.77
N ALA A 98 -2.11 -0.39 -8.18
CA ALA A 98 -3.44 0.10 -7.80
C ALA A 98 -3.88 -0.45 -6.44
N SER A 99 -4.71 0.29 -5.72
CA SER A 99 -5.32 -0.21 -4.47
C SER A 99 -6.24 -1.41 -4.73
N GLU A 100 -6.95 -1.41 -5.86
CA GLU A 100 -7.93 -2.44 -6.22
C GLU A 100 -7.73 -2.94 -7.66
N SER A 101 -8.05 -4.22 -7.92
CA SER A 101 -7.89 -4.82 -9.25
C SER A 101 -8.82 -4.20 -10.29
N CYS A 102 -9.99 -3.69 -9.90
CA CYS A 102 -10.93 -3.09 -10.85
C CYS A 102 -10.26 -1.92 -11.61
N ALA A 103 -9.36 -1.17 -10.98
CA ALA A 103 -8.64 -0.08 -11.65
C ALA A 103 -7.72 -0.60 -12.77
N LEU A 104 -7.16 -1.79 -12.63
CA LEU A 104 -6.40 -2.47 -13.67
C LEU A 104 -7.31 -2.85 -14.83
N ASP A 105 -8.45 -3.46 -14.53
CA ASP A 105 -9.41 -3.91 -15.53
C ASP A 105 -9.93 -2.74 -16.39
N HIS A 106 -10.21 -1.58 -15.78
CA HIS A 106 -10.75 -0.41 -16.49
C HIS A 106 -9.77 0.20 -17.50
N ILE A 107 -8.46 -0.01 -17.32
CA ILE A 107 -7.43 0.48 -18.24
C ILE A 107 -6.88 -0.64 -19.15
N GLY A 108 -7.46 -1.84 -19.10
CA GLY A 108 -6.99 -3.00 -19.86
C GLY A 108 -5.68 -3.61 -19.33
N ALA A 109 -5.28 -3.30 -18.10
CA ALA A 109 -4.12 -3.93 -17.47
C ALA A 109 -4.46 -5.36 -17.04
N GLN A 110 -3.53 -6.28 -17.25
CA GLN A 110 -3.61 -7.64 -16.71
C GLN A 110 -3.18 -7.65 -15.25
N PHE A 111 -4.06 -8.14 -14.37
CA PHE A 111 -3.72 -8.41 -12.97
C PHE A 111 -2.56 -9.41 -12.88
N THR A 112 -1.48 -9.01 -12.21
CA THR A 112 -0.31 -9.89 -12.01
C THR A 112 -0.37 -10.56 -10.64
N LYS A 113 -0.50 -9.76 -9.57
CA LYS A 113 -0.57 -10.27 -8.19
C LYS A 113 -0.99 -9.18 -7.20
N GLU A 114 -1.40 -9.60 -6.01
CA GLU A 114 -1.38 -8.72 -4.85
C GLU A 114 0.05 -8.47 -4.35
N ILE A 115 0.30 -7.24 -3.89
CA ILE A 115 1.48 -6.91 -3.10
C ILE A 115 1.24 -7.45 -1.69
N LYS A 116 2.17 -8.27 -1.20
CA LYS A 116 2.03 -8.98 0.07
C LYS A 116 2.24 -8.04 1.27
N PRO A 117 1.72 -8.39 2.46
CA PRO A 117 2.03 -7.68 3.70
C PRO A 117 3.54 -7.50 3.89
N GLY A 118 3.97 -6.26 4.19
CA GLY A 118 5.37 -5.89 4.37
C GLY A 118 6.23 -5.96 3.11
N GLU A 119 5.64 -6.21 1.94
CA GLU A 119 6.38 -6.27 0.68
C GLU A 119 6.70 -4.87 0.14
N ILE A 120 7.93 -4.71 -0.34
CA ILE A 120 8.37 -3.58 -1.16
C ILE A 120 8.60 -4.09 -2.58
N VAL A 121 7.83 -3.59 -3.55
CA VAL A 121 8.02 -3.86 -4.97
C VAL A 121 8.70 -2.66 -5.60
N VAL A 122 9.85 -2.87 -6.24
CA VAL A 122 10.61 -1.83 -6.94
C VAL A 122 10.59 -2.15 -8.44
N ILE A 123 10.16 -1.18 -9.24
CA ILE A 123 10.06 -1.27 -10.69
C ILE A 123 11.00 -0.22 -11.28
N ASN A 124 11.90 -0.64 -12.17
CA ASN A 124 12.83 0.23 -12.88
C ASN A 124 13.08 -0.31 -14.31
N ALA A 125 14.06 0.26 -15.02
CA ALA A 125 14.44 -0.18 -16.36
C ALA A 125 14.87 -1.66 -16.44
N ASP A 126 15.32 -2.25 -15.33
CA ASP A 126 15.72 -3.66 -15.26
C ASP A 126 14.53 -4.60 -14.98
N GLY A 127 13.31 -4.05 -14.89
CA GLY A 127 12.09 -4.78 -14.57
C GLY A 127 11.66 -4.66 -13.11
N VAL A 128 11.12 -5.75 -12.55
CA VAL A 128 10.49 -5.76 -11.22
C VAL A 128 11.30 -6.57 -10.23
N LYS A 129 11.62 -5.96 -9.09
CA LYS A 129 12.23 -6.62 -7.93
C LYS A 129 11.28 -6.57 -6.74
N SER A 130 11.17 -7.69 -6.04
CA SER A 130 10.30 -7.84 -4.87
C SER A 130 11.15 -8.13 -3.64
N PHE A 131 10.94 -7.35 -2.59
CA PHE A 131 11.58 -7.53 -1.29
C PHE A 131 10.50 -7.86 -0.25
N LYS A 132 10.48 -9.11 0.20
CA LYS A 132 9.44 -9.61 1.10
C LYS A 132 9.66 -9.13 2.54
N GLY A 133 8.55 -8.86 3.24
CA GLY A 133 8.54 -8.68 4.68
C GLY A 133 8.78 -10.01 5.43
N LYS A 134 9.09 -9.91 6.72
CA LYS A 134 9.32 -11.07 7.62
C LYS A 134 8.07 -11.56 8.35
N ASN A 135 6.91 -10.92 8.15
CA ASN A 135 5.71 -11.16 8.94
C ASN A 135 4.68 -11.99 8.16
N ASP A 136 4.20 -13.07 8.77
CA ASP A 136 3.13 -13.91 8.22
C ASP A 136 1.74 -13.50 8.71
N LYS A 137 1.65 -12.64 9.75
CA LYS A 137 0.37 -12.15 10.26
C LYS A 137 -0.30 -11.20 9.27
N LYS A 138 -1.61 -11.34 9.10
CA LYS A 138 -2.44 -10.54 8.19
C LYS A 138 -3.63 -9.96 8.94
N ALA A 139 -3.94 -8.70 8.70
CA ALA A 139 -5.11 -8.02 9.25
C ALA A 139 -5.71 -7.08 8.21
N LEU A 140 -6.05 -7.62 7.04
CA LEU A 140 -6.78 -6.89 6.01
C LEU A 140 -8.06 -6.26 6.62
N CYS A 141 -8.34 -5.02 6.26
CA CYS A 141 -9.54 -4.33 6.73
C CYS A 141 -10.81 -5.03 6.22
N ILE A 142 -11.63 -5.57 7.14
CA ILE A 142 -12.88 -6.27 6.80
C ILE A 142 -13.90 -5.35 6.10
N PHE A 143 -13.83 -4.04 6.35
CA PHE A 143 -14.70 -3.07 5.69
C PHE A 143 -14.44 -2.97 4.17
N GLU A 144 -13.28 -3.40 3.67
CA GLU A 144 -13.06 -3.55 2.22
C GLU A 144 -14.02 -4.60 1.65
N TYR A 145 -14.17 -5.74 2.33
CA TYR A 145 -15.13 -6.78 1.94
C TYR A 145 -16.57 -6.33 2.08
N ILE A 146 -16.91 -5.68 3.20
CA ILE A 146 -18.30 -5.35 3.52
C ILE A 146 -18.81 -4.19 2.66
N TYR A 147 -18.00 -3.16 2.42
CA TYR A 147 -18.51 -1.88 1.94
C TYR A 147 -17.59 -1.14 0.95
N PHE A 148 -16.33 -0.88 1.32
CA PHE A 148 -15.49 0.11 0.63
C PHE A 148 -15.10 -0.27 -0.80
N ALA A 149 -14.58 -1.48 -0.98
CA ALA A 149 -14.05 -1.90 -2.27
C ALA A 149 -15.19 -2.13 -3.27
N ARG A 150 -14.90 -1.95 -4.55
CA ARG A 150 -15.91 -2.19 -5.59
C ARG A 150 -16.23 -3.68 -5.71
N PRO A 151 -17.48 -4.06 -6.06
CA PRO A 151 -17.87 -5.47 -6.15
C PRO A 151 -17.10 -6.28 -7.21
N ASP A 152 -16.60 -5.61 -8.25
CA ASP A 152 -15.79 -6.19 -9.33
C ASP A 152 -14.29 -6.31 -8.97
N SER A 153 -13.88 -5.92 -7.77
CA SER A 153 -12.51 -6.09 -7.29
C SER A 153 -12.23 -7.50 -6.78
N ILE A 154 -10.98 -7.93 -6.97
CA ILE A 154 -10.41 -9.15 -6.42
C ILE A 154 -9.55 -8.79 -5.21
N ILE A 155 -9.90 -9.33 -4.04
CA ILE A 155 -9.14 -9.18 -2.80
C ILE A 155 -8.93 -10.58 -2.19
N GLN A 156 -7.70 -10.88 -1.79
CA GLN A 156 -7.26 -12.21 -1.34
C GLN A 156 -7.65 -13.33 -2.30
N GLY A 157 -7.53 -13.06 -3.60
CA GLY A 157 -7.90 -13.99 -4.67
C GLY A 157 -9.40 -14.30 -4.78
N LYS A 158 -10.27 -13.52 -4.12
CA LYS A 158 -11.73 -13.67 -4.19
C LYS A 158 -12.36 -12.45 -4.81
N LEU A 159 -13.27 -12.66 -5.75
CA LEU A 159 -14.15 -11.60 -6.25
C LEU A 159 -15.09 -11.16 -5.11
N LEU A 160 -15.25 -9.85 -4.94
CA LEU A 160 -16.02 -9.32 -3.81
C LEU A 160 -17.54 -9.48 -3.96
N TYR A 161 -18.07 -9.41 -5.17
CA TYR A 161 -19.52 -9.50 -5.38
C TYR A 161 -20.13 -10.81 -4.81
N PRO A 162 -19.62 -12.02 -5.13
CA PRO A 162 -20.12 -13.26 -4.52
C PRO A 162 -19.96 -13.30 -3.00
N ALA A 163 -18.89 -12.70 -2.45
CA ALA A 163 -18.68 -12.64 -1.01
C ALA A 163 -19.80 -11.84 -0.32
N ARG A 164 -20.24 -10.72 -0.92
CA ARG A 164 -21.36 -9.91 -0.41
C ARG A 164 -22.71 -10.59 -0.58
N GLN A 165 -22.92 -11.33 -1.67
CA GLN A 165 -24.13 -12.16 -1.82
C GLN A 165 -24.22 -13.21 -0.72
N ALA A 166 -23.12 -13.93 -0.45
CA ALA A 166 -23.08 -14.91 0.63
C ALA A 166 -23.37 -14.29 2.01
N MET A 167 -22.90 -13.06 2.28
CA MET A 167 -23.26 -12.34 3.50
C MET A 167 -24.77 -12.08 3.60
N GLY A 168 -25.42 -11.71 2.49
CA GLY A 168 -26.87 -11.53 2.42
C GLY A 168 -27.66 -12.82 2.61
N GLU A 169 -27.18 -13.93 2.05
CA GLU A 169 -27.76 -15.27 2.25
C GLU A 169 -27.71 -15.69 3.72
N ILE A 170 -26.58 -15.47 4.39
CA ILE A 170 -26.42 -15.76 5.83
C ILE A 170 -27.38 -14.90 6.65
N LEU A 171 -27.50 -13.60 6.32
CA LEU A 171 -28.42 -12.72 7.02
C LEU A 171 -29.88 -13.20 6.92
N ALA A 172 -30.31 -13.64 5.74
CA ALA A 172 -31.65 -14.19 5.55
C ALA A 172 -31.88 -15.53 6.29
N GLN A 173 -30.82 -16.33 6.50
CA GLN A 173 -30.91 -17.56 7.30
C GLN A 173 -30.99 -17.28 8.80
N GLU A 174 -30.24 -16.29 9.29
CA GLU A 174 -30.25 -15.88 10.69
C GLU A 174 -31.56 -15.17 11.07
N TYR A 175 -32.17 -14.46 10.11
CA TYR A 175 -33.41 -13.71 10.27
C TYR A 175 -34.39 -13.94 9.09
N PRO A 176 -35.10 -15.07 9.07
CA PRO A 176 -35.98 -15.48 7.96
C PRO A 176 -37.24 -14.62 7.75
#